data_AF-A0A382FM80-F1
#
_entry.id   AF-A0A382FM80-F1
#
_cell.length_a   1.000
_cell.length_b   1.000
_cell.length_c   1.000
_cell.angle_alpha   90.00
_cell.angle_beta   90.00
_cell.angle_gamma   90.00
#
_symmetry.space_group_name_H-M   'P 1'
#
loop_
_entity.id
_entity.type
_entity.pdbx_description
1 polymer ?
#
loop_
_entity_poly.entity_id
_entity_poly.type
_entity_poly.pdbx_seq_one_letter_code
_entity_poly.pdbx_strand_id
1 'polypeptide(L)' 'VAWHGHKEIVELLIAAGADVNAKDQNDYTPLDFANRLKRTEIADLIRKHGGKTKKELEAEGK' A
#
# COMPACT_ATOMS: atom_id res chain seq x y z
N VAL A 1 -1.88 -11.87 18.79
CA VAL A 1 -2.02 -10.40 18.86
C VAL A 1 -1.20 -9.63 17.80
N ALA A 2 -0.82 -10.24 16.66
CA ALA A 2 0.05 -9.58 15.68
C ALA A 2 -0.67 -8.71 14.63
N TRP A 3 -2.00 -8.81 14.49
CA TRP A 3 -2.74 -8.19 13.39
C TRP A 3 -2.99 -6.69 13.57
N HIS A 4 -3.24 -6.25 14.81
CA HIS A 4 -3.49 -4.82 15.08
C HIS A 4 -2.26 -3.97 14.79
N GLY A 5 -1.10 -4.26 15.41
CA GLY A 5 0.09 -3.43 15.27
C GLY A 5 0.53 -3.13 13.82
N HIS A 6 0.29 -4.04 12.86
CA HIS A 6 0.60 -3.77 11.46
C HIS A 6 -0.31 -2.70 10.83
N LYS A 7 -1.59 -2.65 11.21
CA LYS A 7 -2.52 -1.63 10.73
C LYS A 7 -2.17 -0.27 11.29
N GLU A 8 -2.02 -0.13 12.61
CA GLU A 8 -1.64 1.14 13.23
C GLU A 8 -0.30 1.68 12.68
N ILE A 9 0.68 0.81 12.40
CA ILE A 9 1.94 1.23 11.79
C ILE A 9 1.71 1.80 10.39
N VAL A 10 0.89 1.16 9.56
CA VAL A 10 0.60 1.67 8.21
C VAL A 10 -0.16 3.00 8.27
N GLU A 11 -1.14 3.13 9.16
CA GLU A 11 -1.85 4.40 9.38
C GLU A 11 -0.90 5.51 9.82
N LEU A 12 0.01 5.21 10.75
CA LEU A 12 1.01 6.19 11.23
C LEU A 12 1.96 6.61 10.10
N LEU A 13 2.44 5.66 9.29
CA LEU A 13 3.32 5.96 8.15
C LEU A 13 2.63 6.87 7.14
N ILE A 14 1.38 6.57 6.79
CA ILE A 14 0.60 7.40 5.87
C ILE A 14 0.34 8.78 6.46
N ALA A 15 -0.02 8.86 7.75
CA ALA A 15 -0.21 10.12 8.46
C ALA A 15 1.07 10.96 8.53
N ALA A 16 2.24 10.31 8.58
CA ALA A 16 3.55 10.96 8.52
C ALA A 16 3.92 11.44 7.09
N GLY A 17 3.05 11.24 6.10
CA GLY A 17 3.29 11.66 4.71
C GLY A 17 4.07 10.64 3.88
N ALA A 18 4.08 9.36 4.27
CA ALA A 18 4.65 8.32 3.43
C ALA A 18 3.90 8.22 2.10
N ASP A 19 4.66 8.07 1.01
CA ASP A 19 4.09 7.89 -0.31
C ASP A 19 3.49 6.47 -0.44
N VAL A 20 2.16 6.41 -0.50
CA VAL A 20 1.37 5.16 -0.66
C VAL A 20 1.57 4.48 -2.02
N ASN A 21 2.14 5.20 -2.99
CA ASN A 21 2.46 4.72 -4.33
C ASN A 21 3.96 4.56 -4.57
N ALA A 22 4.78 4.66 -3.51
CA ALA A 22 6.22 4.43 -3.60
C ALA A 22 6.51 3.07 -4.24
N LYS A 23 7.49 3.04 -5.15
CA LYS A 23 7.88 1.83 -5.88
C LYS A 23 9.20 1.29 -5.33
N ASP A 24 9.29 -0.02 -5.15
CA ASP A 24 10.57 -0.68 -4.88
C ASP A 24 11.42 -0.82 -6.17
N GLN A 25 12.59 -1.46 -6.06
CA GLN A 25 13.49 -1.70 -7.20
C GLN A 25 12.88 -2.59 -8.32
N ASN A 26 11.78 -3.28 -8.04
CA ASN A 26 11.01 -4.12 -8.98
C ASN A 26 9.69 -3.44 -9.41
N ASP A 27 9.54 -2.15 -9.14
CA ASP A 27 8.31 -1.35 -9.31
C ASP A 27 7.10 -1.80 -8.48
N TYR A 28 7.28 -2.61 -7.44
CA TYR A 28 6.16 -2.98 -6.58
C TYR A 28 5.76 -1.85 -5.65
N THR A 29 4.46 -1.63 -5.54
CA THR A 29 3.86 -0.67 -4.61
C THR A 29 3.53 -1.33 -3.27
N PRO A 30 3.32 -0.55 -2.19
CA PRO A 30 2.77 -1.06 -0.94
C PRO A 30 1.50 -1.89 -1.13
N LEU A 31 0.63 -1.51 -2.07
CA LEU A 31 -0.60 -2.25 -2.38
C LEU A 31 -0.31 -3.61 -3.04
N ASP A 32 0.68 -3.70 -3.92
CA ASP A 32 1.11 -4.98 -4.50
C ASP A 32 1.60 -5.95 -3.44
N PHE A 33 2.39 -5.47 -2.47
CA PHE A 33 2.86 -6.27 -1.35
C PHE A 33 1.71 -6.73 -0.45
N ALA A 34 0.77 -5.84 -0.12
CA ALA A 34 -0.40 -6.17 0.69
C ALA A 34 -1.25 -7.26 0.02
N ASN A 35 -1.48 -7.14 -1.30
CA ASN A 35 -2.20 -8.14 -2.08
C ASN A 35 -1.45 -9.48 -2.15
N ARG A 36 -0.13 -9.46 -2.41
CA ARG A 36 0.71 -10.66 -2.49
C ARG A 36 0.77 -11.44 -1.18
N LEU A 37 0.76 -10.72 -0.06
CA LEU A 37 0.73 -11.29 1.29
C LEU A 37 -0.70 -11.60 1.78
N LYS A 38 -1.72 -11.41 0.94
CA LYS A 38 -3.16 -11.58 1.27
C LYS A 38 -3.57 -10.80 2.54
N ARG A 39 -2.99 -9.62 2.75
CA ARG A 39 -3.31 -8.72 3.86
C ARG A 39 -4.42 -7.77 3.46
N THR A 40 -5.64 -8.29 3.37
CA THR A 40 -6.81 -7.54 2.88
C THR A 40 -7.04 -6.23 3.63
N GLU A 41 -6.97 -6.23 4.97
CA GLU A 41 -7.17 -5.01 5.76
C GLU A 41 -6.12 -3.92 5.46
N ILE A 42 -4.86 -4.30 5.24
CA ILE A 42 -3.81 -3.34 4.87
C ILE A 42 -4.01 -2.85 3.43
N ALA A 43 -4.42 -3.74 2.52
CA ALA A 43 -4.71 -3.39 1.14
C ALA A 43 -5.87 -2.38 1.05
N ASP A 44 -6.94 -2.59 1.81
CA ASP A 44 -8.08 -1.67 1.89
C ASP A 44 -7.66 -0.32 2.47
N LEU A 45 -6.80 -0.31 3.48
CA LEU A 45 -6.29 0.91 4.08
C LEU A 45 -5.44 1.72 3.09
N ILE A 46 -4.50 1.06 2.41
CA ILE A 46 -3.67 1.69 1.38
C ILE A 46 -4.56 2.25 0.25
N ARG A 47 -5.56 1.49 -0.22
CA ARG A 47 -6.51 1.96 -1.23
C ARG A 47 -7.32 3.17 -0.77
N LYS A 48 -7.79 3.17 0.49
CA LYS A 48 -8.55 4.28 1.07
C LYS A 48 -7.76 5.59 1.05
N HIS A 49 -6.44 5.51 1.15
CA HIS A 49 -5.54 6.65 1.05
C HIS A 49 -5.03 6.92 -0.37
N GLY A 50 -5.63 6.32 -1.40
CA GLY A 50 -5.29 6.54 -2.81
C GLY A 50 -4.10 5.73 -3.31
N GLY A 51 -3.67 4.72 -2.56
CA GLY A 51 -2.65 3.78 -3.00
C GLY A 51 -3.18 2.88 -4.11
N LYS A 52 -2.34 2.65 -5.11
CA LYS A 52 -2.64 1.91 -6.34
C LYS A 52 -1.57 0.86 -6.56
N THR A 53 -1.96 -0.21 -7.26
CA THR A 53 -1.01 -1.24 -7.71
C THR A 53 -0.13 -0.68 -8.82
N LYS A 54 1.03 -1.31 -9.05
CA LYS A 54 1.91 -1.00 -10.19
C LYS A 54 1.12 -0.92 -11.50
N LYS A 55 0.24 -1.91 -11.75
CA LYS A 55 -0.56 -1.99 -12.98
C LYS A 55 -1.54 -0.81 -13.14
N GLU A 56 -2.15 -0.36 -12.04
CA GLU A 56 -3.05 0.79 -12.06
C GLU A 56 -2.28 2.09 -12.34
N LEU A 57 -1.10 2.26 -11.71
CA LEU A 57 -0.22 3.41 -11.97
C LEU A 57 0.30 3.45 -13.41
N GLU A 58 0.62 2.29 -13.99
CA GLU A 58 1.03 2.17 -15.40
C GLU A 58 -0.10 2.49 -16.38
N ALA A 59 -1.35 2.19 -16.00
CA ALA A 59 -2.52 2.46 -16.84
C ALA A 59 -2.87 3.96 -16.90
N GLU A 60 -2.56 4.73 -15.85
CA GLU A 60 -2.81 6.18 -15.79
C GLU A 60 -1.71 7.03 -16.45
N GLY A 61 -0.53 6.45 -16.68
CA GLY A 61 0.59 7.12 -17.34
C GLY A 61 0.54 7.11 -18.87
N LYS A 62 -0.61 6.76 -19.49
CA LYS A 62 -0.81 6.71 -20.94
C LYS A 62 -1.74 7.81 -21.45
#